data_AF-U3U0L4-F1
#
_entry.id   AF-U3U0L4-F1
#
_cell.length_a   1.000
_cell.length_b   1.000
_cell.length_c   1.000
_cell.angle_alpha   90.00
_cell.angle_beta   90.00
_cell.angle_gamma   90.00
#
_symmetry.space_group_name_H-M   'P 1'
#
loop_
_entity.id
_entity.type
_entity.pdbx_description
1 polymer ?
#
loop_
_entity_poly.entity_id
_entity_poly.type
_entity_poly.pdbx_seq_one_letter_code
_entity_poly.pdbx_strand_id
1 'polypeptide(L)'
;MRKFLFLLLWLLPANSYALCSLSAPSASFGTQTTFYMQSTAVNTSSNTNVNCGTGTLNLLGSDYVAYAFTTANYLSGTRATMKASASGTDNVPIQLCIDSACATELRQGGSYRWNSSALLALGNSLNFVIPLYFRTVPG
;
A
#
# COMPACT_ATOMS: atom_id res chain seq x y z
N MET A 1 14.32 -32.25 -30.21
CA MET A 1 13.38 -32.15 -29.07
C MET A 1 13.53 -30.84 -28.28
N ARG A 2 14.74 -30.33 -28.00
CA ARG A 2 14.96 -29.08 -27.24
C ARG A 2 14.41 -27.79 -27.91
N LYS A 3 14.36 -27.72 -29.24
CA LYS A 3 13.83 -26.57 -30.00
C LYS A 3 12.29 -26.43 -29.95
N PHE A 4 11.57 -27.52 -29.70
CA PHE A 4 10.10 -27.51 -29.60
C PHE A 4 9.63 -26.94 -28.25
N LEU A 5 10.44 -27.11 -27.20
CA LEU A 5 10.16 -26.60 -25.85
C LEU A 5 10.21 -25.06 -25.78
N PHE A 6 11.13 -24.42 -26.52
CA PHE A 6 11.21 -22.96 -26.60
C PHE A 6 10.03 -22.33 -27.35
N LEU A 7 9.50 -23.02 -28.36
CA LEU A 7 8.32 -22.56 -29.09
C LEU A 7 7.07 -22.63 -28.20
N LEU A 8 6.95 -23.69 -27.38
CA LEU A 8 5.85 -23.85 -26.43
C LEU A 8 5.87 -22.78 -25.32
N LEU A 9 7.07 -22.35 -24.88
CA LEU A 9 7.23 -21.27 -23.90
C LEU A 9 6.75 -19.89 -24.38
N TRP A 10 6.73 -19.65 -25.69
CA TRP A 10 6.21 -18.42 -26.30
C TRP A 10 4.68 -18.40 -26.45
N LEU A 11 4.03 -19.56 -26.33
CA LEU A 11 2.57 -19.70 -26.41
C LEU A 11 1.88 -19.62 -25.04
N LEU A 12 2.65 -19.61 -23.94
CA LEU A 12 2.06 -19.32 -22.63
C LEU A 12 1.80 -17.81 -22.56
N PRO A 13 0.56 -17.37 -22.30
CA PRO A 13 0.30 -15.97 -22.02
C PRO A 13 1.06 -15.62 -20.75
N ALA A 14 2.20 -14.94 -20.90
CA ALA A 14 2.83 -14.26 -19.79
C ALA A 14 1.80 -13.26 -19.27
N ASN A 15 1.36 -13.42 -18.02
CA ASN A 15 0.54 -12.42 -17.35
C ASN A 15 1.27 -11.07 -17.48
N SER A 16 0.79 -10.22 -18.38
CA SER A 16 1.38 -8.92 -18.63
C SER A 16 0.92 -8.01 -17.52
N TYR A 17 1.78 -7.82 -16.51
CA TYR A 17 1.53 -6.84 -15.48
C TYR A 17 1.85 -5.46 -16.05
N ALA A 18 0.83 -4.62 -16.17
CA ALA A 18 1.07 -3.19 -16.36
C ALA A 18 1.81 -2.67 -15.11
N LEU A 19 3.02 -2.17 -15.30
CA LEU A 19 3.80 -1.56 -14.23
C LEU A 19 3.23 -0.17 -13.95
N CYS A 20 2.30 -0.07 -13.00
CA CYS A 20 1.89 1.22 -12.48
C CYS A 20 3.01 1.77 -11.58
N SER A 21 3.35 3.04 -11.77
CA SER A 21 4.24 3.75 -10.86
C SER A 21 3.47 4.22 -9.62
N LEU A 22 4.14 4.23 -8.48
CA LEU A 22 3.55 4.60 -7.21
C LEU A 22 4.36 5.74 -6.58
N SER A 23 3.70 6.82 -6.16
CA SER A 23 4.36 7.84 -5.34
C SER A 23 4.31 7.45 -3.86
N ALA A 24 5.44 7.58 -3.17
CA ALA A 24 5.49 7.35 -1.73
C ALA A 24 4.60 8.39 -1.02
N PRO A 25 3.60 7.96 -0.23
CA PRO A 25 2.81 8.88 0.58
C PRO A 25 3.66 9.45 1.71
N SER A 26 3.51 10.74 2.01
CA SER A 26 4.06 11.35 3.22
C SER A 26 2.95 11.65 4.21
N ALA A 27 3.06 11.13 5.43
CA ALA A 27 2.10 11.34 6.51
C ALA A 27 2.82 11.78 7.78
N SER A 28 2.17 12.62 8.58
CA SER A 28 2.68 13.06 9.87
C SER A 28 1.56 12.98 10.91
N PHE A 29 1.91 12.50 12.10
CA PHE A 29 1.02 12.47 13.28
C PHE A 29 1.07 13.78 14.08
N GLY A 30 1.89 14.75 13.65
CA GLY A 30 2.13 15.99 14.37
C GLY A 30 2.89 15.80 15.68
N THR A 31 2.94 16.86 16.48
CA THR A 31 3.54 16.81 17.82
C THR A 31 2.54 16.24 18.80
N GLN A 32 2.90 15.14 19.47
CA GLN A 32 2.09 14.48 20.49
C GLN A 32 2.93 14.23 21.73
N THR A 33 2.29 14.23 22.90
CA THR A 33 2.97 13.85 24.15
C THR A 33 2.99 12.32 24.26
N THR A 34 4.05 11.78 24.88
CA THR A 34 4.20 10.34 25.09
C THR A 34 3.02 9.74 25.86
N PHE A 35 2.52 10.44 26.88
CA PHE A 35 1.34 10.03 27.66
C PHE A 35 0.06 9.95 26.82
N TYR A 36 -0.12 10.88 25.88
CA TYR A 36 -1.29 10.87 25.00
C TYR A 36 -1.20 9.70 24.01
N MET A 37 -0.03 9.50 23.39
CA MET A 37 0.21 8.38 22.45
C MET A 37 0.07 7.01 23.10
N GLN A 38 0.45 6.89 24.38
CA GLN A 38 0.32 5.66 25.15
C GLN A 38 -1.13 5.30 25.44
N SER A 39 -1.99 6.29 25.68
CA SER A 39 -3.40 6.08 26.07
C SER A 39 -4.38 6.17 24.91
N THR A 40 -4.00 6.88 23.84
CA THR A 40 -4.89 7.27 22.75
C THR A 40 -4.21 7.05 21.41
N ALA A 41 -4.93 6.40 20.49
CA ALA A 41 -4.44 6.22 19.15
C ALA A 41 -4.59 7.53 18.37
N VAL A 42 -3.54 7.94 17.68
CA VAL A 42 -3.53 9.14 16.85
C VAL A 42 -3.65 8.72 15.40
N ASN A 43 -4.62 9.33 14.71
CA ASN A 43 -4.93 9.02 13.32
C ASN A 43 -4.38 10.13 12.43
N THR A 44 -3.89 9.74 11.26
CA THR A 44 -3.54 10.66 10.17
C THR A 44 -3.84 9.97 8.84
N SER A 45 -3.87 10.73 7.75
CA SER A 45 -4.13 10.19 6.41
C SER A 45 -3.21 10.85 5.40
N SER A 46 -2.86 10.11 4.36
CA SER A 46 -2.12 10.63 3.22
C SER A 46 -2.60 9.94 1.95
N ASN A 47 -2.27 10.52 0.81
CA ASN A 47 -2.66 9.98 -0.48
C ASN A 47 -1.42 9.47 -1.20
N THR A 48 -1.55 8.30 -1.81
CA THR A 48 -0.57 7.79 -2.79
C THR A 48 -1.16 7.97 -4.18
N ASN A 49 -0.32 8.40 -5.13
CA ASN A 49 -0.70 8.46 -6.53
C ASN A 49 -0.24 7.19 -7.22
N VAL A 50 -1.18 6.49 -7.85
CA VAL A 50 -0.91 5.34 -8.68
C VAL A 50 -1.10 5.75 -10.13
N ASN A 51 -0.02 5.82 -10.89
CA ASN A 51 -0.04 6.18 -12.30
C ASN A 51 0.22 4.93 -13.14
N CYS A 52 -0.84 4.43 -13.77
CA CYS A 52 -0.81 3.30 -14.70
C CYS A 52 -0.60 3.73 -16.17
N GLY A 53 -0.39 5.02 -16.43
CA GLY A 53 0.04 5.57 -17.73
C GLY A 53 -0.91 5.27 -18.87
N THR A 54 -0.36 4.83 -20.01
CA THR A 54 -1.08 4.31 -21.18
C THR A 54 -1.29 2.79 -21.09
N GLY A 55 -1.16 2.20 -19.89
CA GLY A 55 -1.35 0.76 -19.69
C GLY A 55 -2.75 0.33 -20.12
N THR A 56 -2.88 -0.92 -20.56
CA THR A 56 -4.18 -1.52 -20.94
C THR A 56 -4.97 -1.92 -19.70
N LEU A 57 -5.13 -1.01 -18.74
CA LEU A 57 -6.01 -1.22 -17.60
C LEU A 57 -7.44 -0.93 -18.07
N ASN A 58 -8.21 -1.97 -18.31
CA ASN A 58 -9.63 -1.87 -18.61
C ASN A 58 -10.43 -1.79 -17.31
N LEU A 59 -10.80 -0.56 -16.93
CA LEU A 59 -11.65 -0.29 -15.78
C LEU A 59 -13.08 -0.83 -15.90
N LEU A 60 -13.54 -1.19 -17.10
CA LEU A 60 -14.82 -1.87 -17.30
C LEU A 60 -14.68 -3.39 -17.35
N GLY A 61 -13.45 -3.90 -17.16
CA GLY A 61 -13.13 -5.32 -17.11
C GLY A 61 -12.90 -5.84 -15.68
N SER A 62 -12.13 -6.92 -15.59
CA SER A 62 -11.74 -7.58 -14.34
C SER A 62 -10.39 -7.10 -13.78
N ASP A 63 -9.86 -6.01 -14.33
CA ASP A 63 -8.55 -5.50 -13.95
C ASP A 63 -8.57 -4.92 -12.55
N TYR A 64 -7.40 -4.94 -11.91
CA TYR A 64 -7.24 -4.48 -10.55
C TYR A 64 -5.84 -3.93 -10.32
N VAL A 65 -5.73 -3.11 -9.28
CA VAL A 65 -4.44 -2.66 -8.74
C VAL A 65 -4.22 -3.35 -7.40
N ALA A 66 -3.14 -4.11 -7.28
CA ALA A 66 -2.71 -4.68 -6.00
C ALA A 66 -1.76 -3.70 -5.30
N TYR A 67 -2.21 -3.18 -4.17
CA TYR A 67 -1.38 -2.34 -3.31
C TYR A 67 -0.76 -3.21 -2.22
N ALA A 68 0.57 -3.37 -2.24
CA ALA A 68 1.28 -4.26 -1.34
C ALA A 68 2.19 -3.50 -0.38
N PHE A 69 2.20 -3.90 0.90
CA PHE A 69 3.18 -3.41 1.88
C PHE A 69 4.32 -4.41 1.95
N THR A 70 5.43 -4.13 1.28
CA THR A 70 6.56 -5.06 1.14
C THR A 70 7.50 -5.00 2.35
N THR A 71 7.92 -3.81 2.73
CA THR A 71 8.84 -3.58 3.85
C THR A 71 8.80 -2.13 4.33
N ALA A 72 9.34 -1.89 5.53
CA ALA A 72 9.61 -0.55 6.06
C ALA A 72 11.03 -0.53 6.66
N ASN A 73 11.62 0.66 6.78
CA ASN A 73 12.95 0.83 7.38
C ASN A 73 13.03 0.28 8.81
N TYR A 74 11.94 0.42 9.56
CA TYR A 74 11.82 -0.12 10.91
C TYR A 74 10.48 -0.84 11.05
N LEU A 75 10.51 -2.00 11.68
CA LEU A 75 9.36 -2.85 11.89
C LEU A 75 9.25 -3.25 13.36
N SER A 76 8.02 -3.34 13.85
CA SER A 76 7.67 -4.00 15.11
C SER A 76 6.70 -5.13 14.78
N GLY A 77 7.21 -6.36 14.80
CA GLY A 77 6.53 -7.48 14.16
C GLY A 77 6.36 -7.24 12.65
N THR A 78 5.12 -7.23 12.17
CA THR A 78 4.77 -6.97 10.76
C THR A 78 4.22 -5.56 10.51
N ARG A 79 4.33 -4.66 11.49
CA ARG A 79 3.90 -3.26 11.39
C ARG A 79 5.11 -2.37 11.20
N ALA A 80 4.98 -1.32 10.40
CA ALA A 80 5.97 -0.25 10.40
C ALA A 80 6.04 0.37 11.81
N THR A 81 7.22 0.87 12.21
CA THR A 81 7.39 1.57 13.48
C THR A 81 8.11 2.89 13.28
N MET A 82 7.64 3.92 13.97
CA MET A 82 8.35 5.18 14.07
C MET A 82 9.39 5.08 15.19
N LYS A 83 10.55 5.70 14.96
CA LYS A 83 11.65 5.79 15.93
C LYS A 83 12.16 7.22 15.97
N ALA A 84 12.50 7.71 17.16
CA ALA A 84 13.15 9.01 17.31
C ALA A 84 14.60 9.00 16.80
N SER A 85 15.27 7.86 16.88
CA SER A 85 16.62 7.63 16.35
C SER A 85 16.80 6.19 15.91
N ALA A 86 17.73 5.94 14.99
CA ALA A 86 17.98 4.61 14.44
C ALA A 86 18.42 3.60 15.52
N SER A 87 19.20 4.05 16.51
CA SER A 87 19.71 3.23 17.62
C SER A 87 18.86 3.28 18.88
N GLY A 88 17.86 4.15 18.96
CA GLY A 88 17.00 4.30 20.13
C GLY A 88 16.09 3.10 20.33
N THR A 89 15.62 2.89 21.57
CA THR A 89 14.67 1.81 21.91
C THR A 89 13.21 2.26 21.82
N ASP A 90 12.97 3.56 21.75
CA ASP A 90 11.62 4.12 21.66
C ASP A 90 11.01 3.78 20.30
N ASN A 91 9.93 3.00 20.34
CA ASN A 91 9.22 2.50 19.17
C ASN A 91 7.76 2.87 19.29
N VAL A 92 7.21 3.48 18.24
CA VAL A 92 5.76 3.71 18.12
C VAL A 92 5.28 2.95 16.89
N PRO A 93 4.73 1.73 17.04
CA PRO A 93 4.16 0.98 15.94
C PRO A 93 2.98 1.73 15.30
N ILE A 94 2.86 1.61 13.99
CA ILE A 94 1.77 2.20 13.23
C ILE A 94 0.98 1.13 12.48
N GLN A 95 -0.33 1.28 12.46
CA GLN A 95 -1.25 0.57 11.59
C GLN A 95 -1.36 1.34 10.28
N LEU A 96 -1.11 0.66 9.16
CA LEU A 96 -1.43 1.16 7.82
C LEU A 96 -2.77 0.56 7.42
N CYS A 97 -3.72 1.39 7.03
CA CYS A 97 -5.08 0.96 6.70
C CYS A 97 -5.54 1.53 5.36
N ILE A 98 -6.42 0.77 4.70
CA ILE A 98 -6.96 1.10 3.38
C ILE A 98 -8.26 1.92 3.49
N ASP A 99 -8.89 1.91 4.66
CA ASP A 99 -10.11 2.66 4.96
C ASP A 99 -9.97 3.49 6.25
N SER A 100 -10.81 4.52 6.38
CA SER A 100 -10.75 5.48 7.49
C SER A 100 -11.13 4.88 8.85
N ALA A 101 -11.93 3.80 8.86
CA ALA A 101 -12.28 3.06 10.07
C ALA A 101 -11.18 2.05 10.47
N CYS A 102 -10.15 1.88 9.62
CA CYS A 102 -9.12 0.87 9.73
C CYS A 102 -9.69 -0.56 9.89
N ALA A 103 -10.77 -0.87 9.17
CA ALA A 103 -11.32 -2.22 9.13
C ALA A 103 -10.35 -3.18 8.43
N THR A 104 -9.63 -2.70 7.41
CA THR A 104 -8.59 -3.45 6.70
C THR A 104 -7.22 -2.86 7.01
N GLU A 105 -6.46 -3.56 7.86
CA GLU A 105 -5.05 -3.26 8.12
C GLU A 105 -4.15 -3.98 7.11
N LEU A 106 -3.24 -3.22 6.50
CA LEU A 106 -2.20 -3.75 5.64
C LEU A 106 -0.91 -3.96 6.45
N ARG A 107 -0.51 -5.22 6.60
CA ARG A 107 0.72 -5.64 7.28
C ARG A 107 1.80 -6.00 6.27
N GLN A 108 3.06 -6.02 6.73
CA GLN A 108 4.18 -6.40 5.88
C GLN A 108 3.95 -7.77 5.25
N GLY A 109 4.19 -7.88 3.94
CA GLY A 109 3.89 -9.06 3.11
C GLY A 109 2.43 -9.16 2.67
N GLY A 110 1.55 -8.30 3.19
CA GLY A 110 0.15 -8.21 2.78
C GLY A 110 -0.06 -7.36 1.54
N SER A 111 -1.19 -7.61 0.86
CA SER A 111 -1.66 -6.78 -0.24
C SER A 111 -3.17 -6.56 -0.16
N TYR A 112 -3.63 -5.43 -0.67
CA TYR A 112 -5.04 -5.12 -0.85
C TYR A 112 -5.33 -4.89 -2.33
N ARG A 113 -6.46 -5.42 -2.79
CA ARG A 113 -6.82 -5.42 -4.21
C ARG A 113 -7.91 -4.39 -4.49
N TRP A 114 -7.52 -3.29 -5.14
CA TRP A 114 -8.44 -2.30 -5.68
C TRP A 114 -9.02 -2.82 -6.99
N ASN A 115 -10.27 -3.28 -6.93
CA ASN A 115 -10.99 -3.76 -8.12
C ASN A 115 -11.44 -2.59 -9.01
N SER A 116 -11.89 -2.91 -10.23
CA SER A 116 -12.41 -1.95 -11.20
C SER A 116 -13.43 -0.97 -10.62
N SER A 117 -14.43 -1.45 -9.87
CA SER A 117 -15.44 -0.57 -9.26
C SER A 117 -14.87 0.42 -8.24
N ALA A 118 -13.90 -0.02 -7.42
CA ALA A 118 -13.26 0.83 -6.43
C ALA A 118 -12.34 1.86 -7.11
N LEU A 119 -11.64 1.47 -8.17
CA LEU A 119 -10.81 2.37 -8.98
C LEU A 119 -11.65 3.41 -9.71
N LEU A 120 -12.79 3.03 -10.30
CA LEU A 120 -13.74 3.94 -10.93
C LEU A 120 -14.31 4.97 -9.95
N ALA A 121 -14.54 4.59 -8.69
CA ALA A 121 -14.96 5.51 -7.65
C ALA A 121 -13.88 6.55 -7.29
N LEU A 122 -12.60 6.24 -7.50
CA LEU A 122 -11.48 7.18 -7.32
C LEU A 122 -11.28 8.08 -8.53
N GLY A 123 -11.75 7.67 -9.72
CA GLY A 123 -11.77 8.49 -10.92
C GLY A 123 -11.85 7.68 -12.21
N ASN A 124 -12.12 8.39 -13.30
CA ASN A 124 -12.25 7.81 -14.64
C ASN A 124 -10.92 7.84 -15.44
N SER A 125 -9.79 7.98 -14.75
CA SER A 125 -8.47 8.06 -15.37
C SER A 125 -7.60 6.87 -14.98
N LEU A 126 -6.50 6.63 -15.70
CA LEU A 126 -5.49 5.63 -15.33
C LEU A 126 -4.51 6.12 -14.23
N ASN A 127 -4.80 7.28 -13.66
CA ASN A 127 -4.11 7.87 -12.52
C ASN A 127 -5.08 7.94 -11.35
N PHE A 128 -4.82 7.14 -10.32
CA PHE A 128 -5.69 7.03 -9.15
C PHE A 128 -5.02 7.72 -7.95
N VAL A 129 -5.81 8.46 -7.19
CA VAL A 129 -5.40 8.99 -5.89
C VAL A 129 -6.00 8.07 -4.85
N ILE A 130 -5.18 7.19 -4.27
CA ILE A 130 -5.61 6.23 -3.27
C ILE A 130 -5.39 6.84 -1.88
N PRO A 131 -6.43 7.02 -1.06
CA PRO A 131 -6.27 7.44 0.33
C PRO A 131 -5.73 6.28 1.16
N LEU A 132 -4.77 6.60 2.03
CA LEU A 132 -4.19 5.70 3.00
C LEU A 132 -4.35 6.31 4.38
N TYR A 133 -4.69 5.47 5.35
CA TYR A 133 -4.94 5.87 6.72
C TYR A 133 -3.88 5.27 7.61
N PHE A 134 -3.37 6.06 8.53
CA PHE A 134 -2.33 5.66 9.46
C PHE A 134 -2.81 5.91 10.87
N ARG A 135 -2.56 4.96 11.75
CA ARG A 135 -2.97 5.06 13.16
C ARG A 135 -1.88 4.54 14.06
N THR A 136 -1.52 5.26 15.10
CA THR A 136 -0.60 4.73 16.09
C THR A 136 -1.26 3.68 16.97
N VAL A 137 -0.46 2.76 17.48
CA VAL A 137 -0.92 1.72 18.41
C VAL A 137 -0.61 2.19 19.83
N PRO A 138 -1.63 2.43 20.68
CA PRO A 138 -1.43 2.73 22.09
C PRO A 138 -0.84 1.52 22.83
N GLY A 139 -0.05 1.80 23.87
CA GLY A 139 0.66 0.79 24.68
C GLY A 139 2.14 1.09 24.79
#